data_AF-A0A1F3VPY6-F1
#
_entry.id   AF-A0A1F3VPY6-F1
#
_cell.length_a   1.000
_cell.length_b   1.000
_cell.length_c   1.000
_cell.angle_alpha   90.00
_cell.angle_beta   90.00
_cell.angle_gamma   90.00
#
_symmetry.space_group_name_H-M   'P 1'
#
loop_
_entity.id
_entity.type
_entity.pdbx_description
1 polymer ?
#
loop_
_entity_poly.entity_id
_entity_poly.type
_entity_poly.pdbx_seq_one_letter_code
_entity_poly.pdbx_strand_id
1 'polypeptide(L)'
;MGLISSTHSISRYYIDGKFEGSAAEEVRNNLIAYSIPKLESEYDEISAGWTPFESPYNPDFDKFSIQFGTYFLFSLRVDKKSIPIRLIQKYMAIEIEKKIEKSGRNFISKNEKTEIKEMVIDLLMHKIPAVPSIYEILWNYEE
;
A
#
# COMPACT_ATOMS: atom_id res chain seq x y z
N MET A 1 -9.74 -1.55 12.28
CA MET A 1 -10.99 -1.97 11.65
C MET A 1 -11.90 -0.77 11.65
N GLY A 2 -12.34 -0.35 10.48
CA GLY A 2 -13.39 0.65 10.25
C GLY A 2 -14.68 0.08 10.81
N LEU A 3 -15.66 -0.28 9.99
CA LEU A 3 -17.02 -0.79 10.26
C LEU A 3 -17.43 -1.23 11.70
N ILE A 4 -16.57 -1.87 12.49
CA ILE A 4 -16.83 -2.31 13.88
C ILE A 4 -16.51 -1.22 14.95
N SER A 5 -15.75 -0.16 14.62
CA SER A 5 -15.38 0.87 15.60
C SER A 5 -16.55 1.79 15.99
N SER A 6 -16.36 2.69 16.96
CA SER A 6 -17.42 3.61 17.37
C SER A 6 -17.60 4.81 16.42
N THR A 7 -16.59 5.12 15.60
CA THR A 7 -16.59 6.30 14.72
C THR A 7 -16.05 5.93 13.35
N HIS A 8 -16.83 6.18 12.29
CA HIS A 8 -16.44 5.91 10.91
C HIS A 8 -16.83 7.02 9.96
N SER A 9 -16.03 7.14 8.91
CA SER A 9 -16.41 7.84 7.69
C SER A 9 -16.86 6.81 6.65
N ILE A 10 -18.04 7.00 6.07
CA ILE A 10 -18.61 6.10 5.07
C ILE A 10 -18.88 6.90 3.80
N SER A 11 -18.45 6.35 2.67
CA SER A 11 -18.83 6.81 1.33
C SER A 11 -19.71 5.74 0.69
N ARG A 12 -20.91 6.12 0.25
CA ARG A 12 -21.86 5.22 -0.40
C ARG A 12 -21.80 5.39 -1.91
N TYR A 13 -21.78 4.26 -2.61
CA TYR A 13 -21.86 4.19 -4.06
C TYR A 13 -23.08 3.36 -4.47
N TYR A 14 -23.60 3.64 -5.65
CA TYR A 14 -24.63 2.84 -6.31
C TYR A 14 -24.01 2.22 -7.55
N ILE A 15 -24.23 0.91 -7.74
CA ILE A 15 -23.70 0.18 -8.88
C ILE A 15 -24.84 0.01 -9.87
N ASP A 16 -24.66 0.53 -11.08
CA ASP A 16 -25.60 0.32 -12.18
C ASP A 16 -25.17 -0.91 -12.97
N GLY A 17 -25.98 -1.97 -12.91
CA GLY A 17 -25.70 -3.24 -13.55
C GLY A 17 -26.25 -4.42 -12.75
N LYS A 18 -26.21 -5.62 -13.35
CA LYS A 18 -26.56 -6.87 -12.69
C LYS A 18 -25.53 -7.93 -13.03
N PHE A 19 -25.34 -8.88 -12.12
CA PHE A 19 -24.56 -10.08 -12.42
C PHE A 19 -25.30 -10.94 -13.43
N GLU A 20 -24.59 -11.39 -14.46
CA GLU A 20 -25.14 -12.32 -15.45
C GLU A 20 -25.04 -13.78 -14.96
N GLY A 21 -24.16 -14.06 -13.99
CA GLY A 21 -23.93 -15.38 -13.40
C GLY A 21 -23.96 -15.38 -11.86
N SER A 22 -23.18 -16.29 -11.26
CA SER A 22 -23.06 -16.42 -9.81
C SER A 22 -22.23 -15.27 -9.24
N ALA A 23 -22.89 -14.24 -8.72
CA ALA A 23 -22.24 -13.07 -8.12
C ALA A 23 -21.15 -13.46 -7.10
N ALA A 24 -21.44 -14.46 -6.26
CA ALA A 24 -20.50 -14.92 -5.23
C ALA A 24 -19.22 -15.51 -5.84
N GLU A 25 -19.33 -16.36 -6.86
CA GLU A 25 -18.18 -16.98 -7.52
C GLU A 25 -17.38 -15.96 -8.32
N GLU A 26 -18.06 -15.10 -9.08
CA GLU A 26 -17.42 -14.06 -9.89
C GLU A 26 -16.65 -13.07 -9.03
N VAL A 27 -17.27 -12.55 -7.97
CA VAL A 27 -16.61 -11.63 -7.04
C VAL A 27 -15.42 -12.31 -6.38
N ARG A 28 -15.60 -13.54 -5.87
CA ARG A 28 -14.51 -14.28 -5.22
C ARG A 28 -13.32 -14.50 -6.13
N ASN A 29 -13.54 -14.93 -7.36
CA ASN A 29 -12.46 -15.18 -8.33
C ASN A 29 -11.70 -13.89 -8.66
N ASN A 30 -12.40 -12.77 -8.81
CA ASN A 30 -11.77 -11.47 -9.02
C ASN A 30 -10.99 -10.99 -7.78
N LEU A 31 -11.52 -11.16 -6.57
CA LEU A 31 -10.80 -10.82 -5.34
C LEU A 31 -9.50 -11.62 -5.19
N ILE A 32 -9.51 -12.91 -5.56
CA ILE A 32 -8.31 -13.76 -5.58
C ILE A 32 -7.31 -13.27 -6.62
N ALA A 33 -7.77 -13.04 -7.86
CA ALA A 33 -6.92 -12.61 -8.97
C ALA A 33 -6.21 -11.27 -8.69
N TYR A 34 -6.88 -10.37 -7.96
CA TYR A 34 -6.37 -9.05 -7.59
C TYR A 34 -6.07 -8.93 -6.09
N SER A 35 -5.71 -10.05 -5.45
CA SER A 35 -5.32 -10.07 -4.03
C SER A 35 -3.99 -9.33 -3.82
N ILE A 36 -3.82 -8.73 -2.65
CA ILE A 36 -2.54 -8.06 -2.34
C ILE A 36 -1.40 -9.09 -2.33
N PRO A 37 -0.22 -8.77 -2.88
CA PRO A 37 0.93 -9.66 -2.80
C PRO A 37 1.28 -10.03 -1.36
N LYS A 38 1.60 -11.31 -1.11
CA LYS A 38 2.02 -11.79 0.21
C LYS A 38 3.38 -11.27 0.62
N LEU A 39 4.24 -10.98 -0.35
CA LEU A 39 5.57 -10.42 -0.14
C LEU A 39 5.58 -8.97 -0.58
N GLU A 40 6.17 -8.12 0.25
CA GLU A 40 6.40 -6.73 -0.09
C GLU A 40 7.44 -6.63 -1.22
N SER A 41 7.15 -5.79 -2.21
CA SER A 41 8.10 -5.50 -3.28
C SER A 41 9.22 -4.60 -2.79
N GLU A 42 10.46 -4.91 -3.17
CA GLU A 42 11.61 -4.05 -2.85
C GLU A 42 11.57 -2.73 -3.63
N TYR A 43 10.94 -2.72 -4.81
CA TYR A 43 10.98 -1.61 -5.76
C TYR A 43 9.73 -0.74 -5.73
N ASP A 44 8.57 -1.31 -5.41
CA ASP A 44 7.32 -0.56 -5.52
C ASP A 44 7.16 0.42 -4.37
N GLU A 45 6.86 1.68 -4.70
CA GLU A 45 6.50 2.69 -3.69
C GLU A 45 5.12 2.43 -3.10
N ILE A 46 4.22 1.86 -3.91
CA ILE A 46 2.84 1.57 -3.57
C ILE A 46 2.48 0.18 -4.07
N SER A 47 1.90 -0.64 -3.20
CA SER A 47 1.25 -1.90 -3.56
C SER A 47 -0.19 -1.87 -3.07
N ALA A 48 -1.12 -2.41 -3.85
CA ALA A 48 -2.53 -2.44 -3.47
C ALA A 48 -3.18 -3.75 -3.93
N GLY A 49 -4.13 -4.23 -3.14
CA GLY A 49 -4.92 -5.40 -3.52
C GLY A 49 -5.95 -5.78 -2.48
N TRP A 50 -6.77 -6.75 -2.85
CA TRP A 50 -7.86 -7.23 -2.02
C TRP A 50 -7.39 -8.17 -0.92
N THR A 51 -8.10 -8.10 0.21
CA THR A 51 -7.87 -8.92 1.39
C THR A 51 -9.21 -9.33 2.01
N PRO A 52 -9.30 -10.49 2.66
CA PRO A 52 -10.45 -10.83 3.49
C PRO A 52 -10.59 -9.84 4.64
N PHE A 53 -11.83 -9.49 4.98
CA PHE A 53 -12.12 -8.55 6.08
C PHE A 53 -11.53 -9.01 7.42
N GLU A 54 -11.66 -10.30 7.74
CA GLU A 54 -11.18 -10.88 9.00
C GLU A 54 -9.64 -10.98 9.06
N SER A 55 -8.95 -10.86 7.92
CA SER A 55 -7.53 -11.14 7.81
C SER A 55 -6.83 -10.25 6.77
N PRO A 56 -6.71 -8.93 7.03
CA PRO A 56 -6.11 -7.98 6.09
C PRO A 56 -4.61 -8.20 5.85
N TYR A 57 -3.94 -8.95 6.72
CA TYR A 57 -2.50 -9.23 6.62
C TYR A 57 -2.16 -10.65 6.12
N ASN A 58 -3.18 -11.49 5.93
CA ASN A 58 -3.03 -12.79 5.28
C ASN A 58 -4.14 -12.95 4.23
N PRO A 59 -3.87 -12.61 2.96
CA PRO A 59 -4.86 -12.56 1.88
C PRO A 59 -5.18 -13.97 1.37
N ASP A 60 -5.90 -14.73 2.18
CA ASP A 60 -6.30 -16.10 1.89
C ASP A 60 -7.83 -16.20 1.79
N PHE A 61 -8.36 -15.98 0.59
CA PHE A 61 -9.79 -16.05 0.35
C PHE A 61 -10.35 -17.49 0.39
N ASP A 62 -9.49 -18.52 0.42
CA ASP A 62 -9.89 -19.92 0.63
C ASP A 62 -10.17 -20.23 2.10
N LYS A 63 -9.47 -19.55 3.00
CA LYS A 63 -9.66 -19.70 4.44
C LYS A 63 -10.80 -18.85 5.01
N PHE A 64 -11.02 -17.65 4.47
CA PHE A 64 -11.92 -16.65 5.05
C PHE A 64 -13.15 -16.41 4.16
N SER A 65 -14.32 -16.25 4.79
CA SER A 65 -15.55 -15.93 4.07
C SER A 65 -15.54 -14.48 3.60
N ILE A 66 -16.09 -14.24 2.41
CA ILE A 66 -16.40 -12.89 1.92
C ILE A 66 -17.90 -12.60 1.96
N GLN A 67 -18.76 -13.61 2.19
CA GLN A 67 -20.20 -13.47 2.18
C GLN A 67 -20.78 -13.60 3.59
N PHE A 68 -21.59 -12.62 3.98
CA PHE A 68 -22.24 -12.51 5.28
C PHE A 68 -23.71 -12.15 5.06
N GLY A 69 -24.57 -13.16 4.97
CA GLY A 69 -25.97 -12.98 4.57
C GLY A 69 -26.05 -12.46 3.13
N THR A 70 -26.72 -11.32 2.94
CA THR A 70 -26.91 -10.64 1.64
C THR A 70 -25.79 -9.63 1.32
N TYR A 71 -24.72 -9.62 2.12
CA TYR A 71 -23.60 -8.71 1.95
C TYR A 71 -22.33 -9.44 1.55
N PHE A 72 -21.56 -8.83 0.65
CA PHE A 72 -20.13 -9.09 0.54
C PHE A 72 -19.34 -8.14 1.43
N LEU A 73 -18.37 -8.67 2.15
CA LEU A 73 -17.50 -7.94 3.05
C LEU A 73 -16.05 -8.34 2.83
N PHE A 74 -15.24 -7.37 2.43
CA PHE A 74 -13.81 -7.52 2.15
C PHE A 74 -13.11 -6.17 2.28
N SER A 75 -11.79 -6.15 2.16
CA SER A 75 -11.00 -4.94 2.37
C SER A 75 -10.00 -4.72 1.24
N LEU A 76 -9.83 -3.46 0.84
CA LEU A 76 -8.70 -3.02 0.03
C LEU A 76 -7.56 -2.62 0.97
N ARG A 77 -6.41 -3.29 0.84
CA ARG A 77 -5.18 -2.88 1.52
C ARG A 77 -4.30 -2.14 0.53
N VAL A 78 -3.77 -1.00 0.97
CA VAL A 78 -2.81 -0.18 0.22
C VAL A 78 -1.58 0.00 1.09
N ASP A 79 -0.47 -0.58 0.66
CA ASP A 79 0.84 -0.47 1.29
C ASP A 79 1.63 0.64 0.61
N LYS A 80 2.11 1.61 1.38
CA LYS A 80 2.86 2.74 0.85
C LYS A 80 4.18 2.92 1.59
N LYS A 81 5.28 2.98 0.84
CA LYS A 81 6.57 3.45 1.33
C LYS A 81 6.56 4.97 1.36
N SER A 82 7.04 5.55 2.46
CA SER A 82 7.18 6.99 2.59
C SER A 82 8.45 7.31 3.34
N ILE A 83 9.34 8.07 2.72
CA ILE A 83 10.58 8.51 3.33
C ILE A 83 10.35 9.86 4.02
N PRO A 84 10.51 9.95 5.36
CA PRO A 84 10.42 11.24 6.03
C PRO A 84 11.48 12.20 5.51
N ILE A 85 11.10 13.45 5.21
CA ILE A 85 12.02 14.45 4.63
C ILE A 85 13.26 14.71 5.51
N ARG A 86 13.10 14.66 6.83
CA ARG A 86 14.21 14.79 7.79
C ARG A 86 15.21 13.64 7.70
N LEU A 87 14.74 12.45 7.31
CA LEU A 87 15.60 11.30 7.10
C LEU A 87 16.44 11.49 5.84
N ILE A 88 15.82 11.95 4.73
CA ILE A 88 16.55 12.30 3.50
C ILE A 88 17.63 13.34 3.81
N GLN A 89 17.29 14.42 4.53
CA GLN A 89 18.23 15.47 4.91
C GLN A 89 19.42 14.94 5.72
N LYS A 90 19.16 14.07 6.71
CA LYS A 90 20.20 13.43 7.52
C LYS A 90 21.18 12.64 6.65
N TYR A 91 20.69 11.76 5.77
CA TYR A 91 21.54 10.92 4.94
C TYR A 91 22.27 11.72 3.85
N MET A 92 21.62 12.73 3.28
CA MET A 92 22.28 13.66 2.37
C MET A 92 23.46 14.38 3.04
N ALA A 93 23.30 14.86 4.28
CA ALA A 93 24.39 15.53 5.00
C ALA A 93 25.60 14.59 5.22
N ILE A 94 25.32 13.34 5.58
CA ILE A 94 26.36 12.31 5.77
C ILE A 94 27.11 12.02 4.45
N GLU A 95 26.40 11.85 3.33
CA GLU A 95 27.04 11.56 2.05
C GLU A 95 27.78 12.76 1.45
N ILE A 96 27.30 13.98 1.70
CA ILE A 96 28.00 15.22 1.33
C ILE A 96 29.34 15.30 2.06
N GLU A 97 29.36 15.09 3.39
CA GLU A 97 30.59 15.13 4.19
C GLU A 97 31.62 14.11 3.67
N LYS A 98 31.18 12.85 3.46
CA LYS A 98 32.03 11.80 2.89
C LYS A 98 32.61 12.17 1.52
N LYS A 99 31.86 12.86 0.66
CA LYS A 99 32.32 13.26 -0.68
C LYS A 99 33.30 14.43 -0.63
N ILE A 100 33.11 15.36 0.30
CA ILE A 100 34.06 16.44 0.61
C ILE A 100 35.38 15.85 1.10
N GLU A 101 35.35 14.97 2.11
CA GLU A 101 36.53 14.29 2.65
C GLU A 101 37.29 13.51 1.57
N LYS A 102 36.58 12.73 0.74
CA LYS A 102 37.19 11.92 -0.33
C LYS A 102 37.78 12.75 -1.48
N SER A 103 37.16 13.88 -1.82
CA SER A 103 37.60 14.72 -2.94
C SER A 103 38.64 15.77 -2.53
N GLY A 104 38.79 16.03 -1.23
CA GLY A 104 39.62 17.12 -0.70
C GLY A 104 39.12 18.51 -1.06
N ARG A 105 37.89 18.63 -1.58
CA ARG A 105 37.29 19.91 -2.01
C ARG A 105 36.44 20.47 -0.88
N ASN A 106 36.43 21.80 -0.76
CA ASN A 106 35.63 22.50 0.26
C ASN A 106 34.14 22.66 -0.11
N PHE A 107 33.72 22.26 -1.31
CA PHE A 107 32.35 22.44 -1.78
C PHE A 107 31.87 21.32 -2.72
N ILE A 108 30.55 21.16 -2.79
CA ILE A 108 29.83 20.26 -3.69
C ILE A 108 28.98 21.11 -4.63
N SER A 109 29.02 20.82 -5.94
CA SER A 109 28.21 21.53 -6.93
C SER A 109 26.71 21.21 -6.79
N LYS A 110 25.86 22.05 -7.39
CA LYS A 110 24.41 21.80 -7.37
C LYS A 110 24.02 20.47 -8.02
N ASN A 111 24.69 20.10 -9.13
CA ASN A 111 24.42 18.85 -9.83
C ASN A 111 24.74 17.63 -8.96
N GLU A 112 25.91 17.64 -8.33
CA GLU A 112 26.31 16.57 -7.41
C GLU A 112 25.39 16.44 -6.20
N LYS A 113 24.84 17.56 -5.71
CA LYS A 113 23.86 17.52 -4.61
C LYS A 113 22.55 16.84 -5.03
N THR A 114 22.12 17.02 -6.28
CA THR A 114 20.94 16.33 -6.85
C THR A 114 21.21 14.84 -7.00
N GLU A 115 22.37 14.46 -7.55
CA GLU A 115 22.79 13.05 -7.66
C GLU A 115 22.85 12.36 -6.28
N ILE A 116 23.40 13.04 -5.25
CA ILE A 116 23.42 12.52 -3.88
C ILE A 116 21.99 12.34 -3.34
N LYS A 117 21.07 13.26 -3.66
CA LYS A 117 19.68 13.16 -3.21
C LYS A 117 18.99 11.95 -3.81
N GLU A 118 19.13 11.73 -5.12
CA GLU A 118 18.52 10.58 -5.83
C GLU A 118 19.06 9.27 -5.27
N MET A 119 20.39 9.15 -5.16
CA MET A 119 21.04 7.98 -4.55
C MET A 119 20.56 7.72 -3.11
N VAL A 120 20.41 8.78 -2.30
CA VAL A 120 19.90 8.65 -0.92
C VAL A 120 18.44 8.20 -0.90
N ILE A 121 17.61 8.71 -1.81
CA ILE A 121 16.20 8.30 -1.93
C ILE A 121 16.14 6.81 -2.29
N ASP A 122 16.86 6.36 -3.32
CA ASP A 122 16.88 4.96 -3.74
C ASP A 122 17.33 4.04 -2.60
N LEU A 123 18.42 4.40 -1.93
CA LEU A 123 18.95 3.64 -0.79
C LEU A 123 17.94 3.54 0.36
N LEU A 124 17.20 4.62 0.63
CA LEU A 124 16.20 4.64 1.70
C LEU A 124 14.93 3.87 1.31
N MET A 125 14.52 3.91 0.03
CA MET A 125 13.36 3.16 -0.47
C MET A 125 13.53 1.65 -0.35
N HIS A 126 14.76 1.15 -0.51
CA HIS A 126 15.07 -0.27 -0.28
C HIS A 126 15.04 -0.68 1.20
N LYS A 127 15.12 0.26 2.14
CA LYS A 127 15.23 -0.02 3.58
C LYS A 127 13.95 0.22 4.36
N ILE A 128 13.08 1.10 3.84
CA ILE A 128 11.87 1.50 4.55
C ILE A 128 10.75 0.51 4.21
N PRO A 129 10.18 -0.17 5.22
CA PRO A 129 9.01 -1.01 5.00
C PRO A 129 7.80 -0.16 4.66
N ALA A 130 6.91 -0.70 3.85
CA ALA A 130 5.65 -0.07 3.54
C ALA A 130 4.72 -0.01 4.76
N VAL A 131 3.93 1.06 4.83
CA VAL A 131 2.90 1.23 5.86
C VAL A 131 1.54 0.90 5.27
N PRO A 132 0.79 -0.06 5.84
CA PRO A 132 -0.51 -0.46 5.33
C PRO A 132 -1.61 0.54 5.72
N SER A 133 -2.48 0.85 4.76
CA SER A 133 -3.78 1.48 4.96
C SER A 133 -4.87 0.51 4.52
N ILE A 134 -5.89 0.31 5.35
CA ILE A 134 -6.96 -0.66 5.11
C ILE A 134 -8.28 0.08 4.97
N TYR A 135 -8.97 -0.18 3.87
CA TYR A 135 -10.29 0.34 3.57
C TYR A 135 -11.26 -0.83 3.48
N GLU A 136 -12.34 -0.78 4.24
CA GLU A 136 -13.32 -1.86 4.31
C GLU A 136 -14.49 -1.56 3.38
N ILE A 137 -14.97 -2.59 2.69
CA ILE A 137 -16.06 -2.52 1.73
C ILE A 137 -17.17 -3.43 2.23
N LEU A 138 -18.34 -2.84 2.46
CA LEU A 138 -19.59 -3.56 2.67
C LEU A 138 -20.47 -3.35 1.44
N TRP A 139 -20.74 -4.43 0.71
CA TRP A 139 -21.53 -4.39 -0.51
C TRP A 139 -22.81 -5.20 -0.34
N ASN A 140 -23.96 -4.53 -0.36
CA ASN A 140 -25.25 -5.18 -0.59
C ASN A 140 -25.36 -5.55 -2.08
N TYR A 141 -25.19 -6.82 -2.43
CA TYR A 141 -25.14 -7.24 -3.83
C TYR A 141 -26.53 -7.60 -4.40
N GLU A 142 -27.56 -7.64 -3.55
CA GLU A 142 -28.95 -7.97 -3.96
C GLU A 142 -29.77 -6.73 -4.37
N GLU A 143 -29.34 -5.53 -3.96
CA GLU A 143 -29.95 -4.23 -4.31
C GLU A 143 -29.17 -3.52 -5.41
#